data_AF-A0A7V3AMD9-F1
#
_entry.id   AF-A0A7V3AMD9-F1
#
_cell.length_a   1.000
_cell.length_b   1.000
_cell.length_c   1.000
_cell.angle_alpha   90.00
_cell.angle_beta   90.00
_cell.angle_gamma   90.00
#
_symmetry.space_group_name_H-M   'P 1'
#
loop_
_entity.id
_entity.type
_entity.pdbx_description
1 polymer ?
#
loop_
_entity_poly.entity_id
_entity_poly.type
_entity_poly.pdbx_seq_one_letter_code
_entity_poly.pdbx_strand_id
1 'polypeptide(L)'
;MNHELKIRAFFHDPIDKPLQISGHEARAAEYLQALGLMPVADDKDVKHADHLASAVERVAFPQGEQVDFCREATLTHPLGSGSLSLTETAYGFTYLKPDMDAVKSTVKRALIKIKERSGNDRKKLLLDLWRNLPEELKQFEEDNFRLGNVWNLLPAETRIPHHSVFDHCWLTAAVA
;
A
#
# COMPACT_ATOMS: atom_id res chain seq x y z
N MET A 1 3.23 -10.95 21.30
CA MET A 1 2.81 -10.17 20.11
C MET A 1 2.88 -11.08 18.89
N ASN A 2 1.79 -11.24 18.15
CA ASN A 2 1.75 -12.10 16.97
C ASN A 2 2.24 -11.31 15.74
N HIS A 3 3.55 -11.33 15.49
CA HIS A 3 4.15 -10.59 14.37
C HIS A 3 3.66 -11.09 13.00
N GLU A 4 3.31 -12.37 12.88
CA GLU A 4 2.77 -12.92 11.64
C GLU A 4 1.39 -12.34 11.31
N LEU A 5 0.50 -12.26 12.31
CA LEU A 5 -0.79 -11.59 12.16
C LEU A 5 -0.62 -10.12 11.74
N LYS A 6 0.33 -9.40 12.36
CA LYS A 6 0.62 -8.00 11.99
C LYS A 6 1.11 -7.85 10.54
N ILE A 7 1.96 -8.75 10.04
CA ILE A 7 2.41 -8.73 8.64
C ILE A 7 1.23 -9.03 7.70
N ARG A 8 0.40 -10.02 8.05
CA ARG A 8 -0.82 -10.35 7.28
C ARG A 8 -1.80 -9.18 7.26
N ALA A 9 -1.99 -8.51 8.39
CA ALA A 9 -2.81 -7.31 8.51
C ALA A 9 -2.24 -6.13 7.71
N PHE A 10 -0.92 -5.94 7.68
CA PHE A 10 -0.29 -4.91 6.84
C PHE A 10 -0.59 -5.12 5.35
N PHE A 11 -0.56 -6.37 4.87
CA PHE A 11 -0.85 -6.73 3.48
C PHE A 11 -2.31 -7.15 3.23
N HIS A 12 -3.27 -6.79 4.09
CA HIS A 12 -4.69 -7.05 3.80
C HIS A 12 -5.11 -6.34 2.50
N ASP A 13 -4.62 -5.11 2.32
CA ASP A 13 -4.56 -4.39 1.06
C ASP A 13 -3.10 -4.31 0.58
N PRO A 14 -2.84 -4.43 -0.73
CA PRO A 14 -1.50 -4.19 -1.24
C PRO A 14 -1.21 -2.69 -1.30
N ILE A 15 0.04 -2.31 -1.06
CA ILE A 15 0.53 -0.92 -1.13
C ILE A 15 0.38 -0.28 -2.52
N ASP A 16 0.13 -1.08 -3.56
CA ASP A 16 -0.11 -0.62 -4.94
C ASP A 16 -1.61 -0.53 -5.30
N LYS A 17 -2.52 -0.82 -4.36
CA LYS A 17 -3.98 -0.76 -4.54
C LYS A 17 -4.46 0.53 -5.22
N PRO A 18 -3.94 1.74 -4.87
CA PRO A 18 -4.43 2.98 -5.46
C PRO A 18 -4.13 3.10 -6.95
N LEU A 19 -3.12 2.38 -7.46
CA LEU A 19 -2.76 2.36 -8.89
C LEU A 19 -3.69 1.44 -9.69
N GLN A 20 -4.22 0.39 -9.07
CA GLN A 20 -5.19 -0.52 -9.68
C GLN A 20 -6.03 -1.24 -8.62
N ILE A 21 -7.27 -0.81 -8.41
CA ILE A 21 -8.18 -1.44 -7.44
C ILE A 21 -8.57 -2.86 -7.89
N SER A 22 -8.81 -3.08 -9.19
CA SER A 22 -9.19 -4.41 -9.67
C SER A 22 -8.09 -5.46 -9.41
N GLY A 23 -8.46 -6.59 -8.82
CA GLY A 23 -7.55 -7.70 -8.50
C GLY A 23 -6.58 -7.46 -7.34
N HIS A 24 -6.79 -6.44 -6.50
CA HIS A 24 -5.87 -6.12 -5.40
C HIS A 24 -5.73 -7.24 -4.37
N GLU A 25 -6.80 -7.95 -4.02
CA GLU A 25 -6.75 -9.08 -3.08
C GLU A 25 -5.84 -10.22 -3.57
N ALA A 26 -5.88 -10.52 -4.87
CA ALA A 26 -4.98 -11.51 -5.47
C ALA A 26 -3.52 -11.05 -5.40
N ARG A 27 -3.24 -9.76 -5.66
CA ARG A 27 -1.88 -9.20 -5.51
C ARG A 27 -1.39 -9.23 -4.06
N ALA A 28 -2.25 -8.88 -3.10
CA ALA A 28 -1.94 -9.00 -1.68
C ALA A 28 -1.57 -10.45 -1.30
N ALA A 29 -2.32 -11.43 -1.80
CA ALA A 29 -2.02 -12.85 -1.61
C ALA A 29 -0.65 -13.23 -2.20
N GLU A 30 -0.32 -12.77 -3.41
CA GLU A 30 0.99 -13.00 -4.04
C GLU A 30 2.14 -12.36 -3.24
N TYR A 31 1.93 -11.16 -2.69
CA TYR A 31 2.91 -10.46 -1.86
C TYR A 31 3.17 -11.18 -0.54
N LEU A 32 2.13 -11.71 0.11
CA LEU A 32 2.28 -12.55 1.29
C LEU A 32 3.00 -13.87 0.97
N GLN A 33 2.70 -14.48 -0.17
CA GLN A 33 3.41 -15.69 -0.61
C GLN A 33 4.91 -15.43 -0.84
N ALA A 34 5.28 -14.28 -1.41
CA ALA A 34 6.69 -13.89 -1.57
C ALA A 34 7.42 -13.75 -0.22
N LEU A 35 6.69 -13.46 0.86
CA LEU A 35 7.21 -13.41 2.24
C LEU A 35 7.17 -14.77 2.96
N GLY A 36 6.68 -15.83 2.30
CA GLY A 36 6.47 -17.15 2.89
C GLY A 36 5.37 -17.14 3.93
N LEU A 37 4.26 -16.46 3.64
CA LEU A 37 3.08 -16.34 4.48
C LEU A 37 1.82 -16.79 3.74
N MET A 38 0.84 -17.27 4.50
CA MET A 38 -0.47 -17.57 3.95
C MET A 38 -1.25 -16.27 3.68
N PRO A 39 -2.08 -16.24 2.62
CA PRO A 39 -2.97 -15.13 2.34
C PRO A 39 -3.89 -14.77 3.51
N VAL A 40 -4.46 -13.57 3.47
CA VAL A 40 -5.40 -13.08 4.48
C VAL A 40 -6.79 -13.72 4.38
N ALA A 41 -7.16 -14.29 3.24
CA ALA A 41 -8.51 -14.76 2.94
C ALA A 41 -9.22 -15.41 4.16
N ASP A 42 -10.37 -14.84 4.52
CA ASP A 42 -11.25 -15.24 5.64
C ASP A 42 -10.68 -15.11 7.07
N ASP A 43 -9.56 -14.41 7.26
CA ASP A 43 -9.03 -14.12 8.59
C ASP A 43 -9.88 -13.06 9.32
N LYS A 44 -10.61 -13.51 10.35
CA LYS A 44 -11.53 -12.66 11.12
C LYS A 44 -10.81 -11.57 11.92
N ASP A 45 -9.59 -11.85 12.38
CA ASP A 45 -8.83 -10.90 13.21
C ASP A 45 -8.30 -9.76 12.32
N VAL A 46 -7.77 -10.09 11.14
CA VAL A 46 -7.36 -9.08 10.16
C VAL A 46 -8.54 -8.24 9.69
N LYS A 47 -9.69 -8.88 9.40
CA LYS A 47 -10.90 -8.17 8.99
C LYS A 47 -11.43 -7.24 10.08
N HIS A 48 -11.37 -7.68 11.34
CA HIS A 48 -11.75 -6.86 12.46
C HIS A 48 -10.82 -5.65 12.63
N ALA A 49 -9.51 -5.85 12.48
CA ALA A 49 -8.52 -4.78 12.55
C ALA A 49 -8.70 -3.75 11.42
N ASP A 50 -8.94 -4.19 10.18
CA ASP A 50 -9.24 -3.30 9.04
C ASP A 50 -10.51 -2.48 9.31
N HIS A 51 -11.59 -3.12 9.76
CA HIS A 51 -12.82 -2.40 10.09
C HIS A 51 -12.60 -1.31 11.16
N LEU A 52 -11.81 -1.60 12.20
CA LEU A 52 -11.49 -0.63 13.25
C LEU A 52 -10.61 0.51 12.74
N ALA A 53 -9.58 0.22 11.95
CA ALA A 53 -8.72 1.24 11.34
C ALA A 53 -9.52 2.15 10.39
N SER A 54 -10.28 1.53 9.49
CA SER A 54 -11.18 2.23 8.55
C SER A 54 -12.20 3.12 9.26
N ALA A 55 -12.74 2.71 10.41
CA ALA A 55 -13.69 3.50 11.19
C ALA A 55 -13.07 4.78 11.80
N VAL A 56 -11.75 4.82 11.99
CA VAL A 56 -11.03 6.00 12.50
C VAL A 56 -10.61 6.93 11.35
N GLU A 57 -10.26 6.37 10.19
CA GLU A 57 -9.65 7.11 9.08
C GLU A 57 -10.66 7.63 8.04
N ARG A 58 -11.85 7.04 7.95
CA ARG A 58 -12.80 7.30 6.87
C ARG A 58 -14.12 7.86 7.39
N VAL A 59 -14.70 8.77 6.60
CA VAL A 59 -16.11 9.16 6.74
C VAL A 59 -16.99 8.27 5.89
N ALA A 60 -18.27 8.17 6.23
CA ALA A 60 -19.23 7.40 5.45
C ALA A 60 -19.44 8.03 4.06
N PHE A 61 -19.25 7.23 3.01
CA PHE A 61 -19.56 7.61 1.62
C PHE A 61 -20.79 6.87 1.09
N PRO A 62 -21.51 7.45 0.13
CA PRO A 62 -22.48 6.72 -0.67
C PRO A 62 -21.83 5.48 -1.31
N GLN A 63 -22.58 4.37 -1.33
CA GLN A 63 -22.12 3.15 -1.99
C GLN A 63 -22.04 3.36 -3.51
N GLY A 64 -21.00 2.82 -4.13
CA GLY A 64 -20.82 2.83 -5.60
C GLY A 64 -19.91 3.94 -6.13
N GLU A 65 -19.58 4.94 -5.32
CA GLU A 65 -18.64 6.00 -5.71
C GLU A 65 -17.20 5.47 -5.73
N GLN A 66 -16.50 5.67 -6.85
CA GLN A 66 -15.09 5.31 -7.02
C GLN A 66 -14.36 6.44 -7.75
N VAL A 67 -13.18 6.81 -7.24
CA VAL A 67 -12.27 7.75 -7.89
C VAL A 67 -11.09 6.97 -8.43
N ASP A 68 -10.86 7.08 -9.74
CA ASP A 68 -9.67 6.55 -10.39
C ASP A 68 -8.49 7.49 -10.12
N PHE A 69 -7.67 7.13 -9.14
CA PHE A 69 -6.51 7.92 -8.74
C PHE A 69 -5.50 8.10 -9.87
N CYS A 70 -5.40 7.16 -10.81
CA CYS A 70 -4.49 7.31 -11.93
C CYS A 70 -4.94 8.43 -12.88
N ARG A 71 -6.26 8.68 -12.97
CA ARG A 71 -6.82 9.79 -13.74
C ARG A 71 -6.75 11.12 -12.99
N GLU A 72 -6.97 11.10 -11.68
CA GLU A 72 -6.99 12.28 -10.81
C GLU A 72 -6.06 12.10 -9.62
N ALA A 73 -4.74 12.16 -9.88
CA ALA A 73 -3.69 11.87 -8.89
C ALA A 73 -3.44 13.05 -7.94
N THR A 74 -4.50 13.49 -7.24
CA THR A 74 -4.44 14.59 -6.28
C THR A 74 -4.31 14.06 -4.87
N LEU A 75 -3.47 14.70 -4.07
CA LEU A 75 -3.35 14.47 -2.64
C LEU A 75 -3.86 15.69 -1.89
N THR A 76 -4.56 15.49 -0.78
CA THR A 76 -5.05 16.59 0.07
C THR A 76 -4.18 16.68 1.32
N HIS A 77 -3.82 17.90 1.71
CA HIS A 77 -3.07 18.09 2.95
C HIS A 77 -3.93 17.68 4.17
N PRO A 78 -3.44 16.82 5.07
CA PRO A 78 -4.29 16.26 6.14
C PRO A 78 -4.84 17.30 7.12
N LEU A 79 -4.13 18.41 7.32
CA LEU A 79 -4.49 19.47 8.27
C LEU A 79 -4.91 20.80 7.62
N GLY A 80 -4.90 20.88 6.29
CA GLY A 80 -5.04 22.15 5.58
C GLY A 80 -5.84 22.00 4.30
N SER A 81 -6.27 23.11 3.71
CA SER A 81 -7.05 23.09 2.47
C SER A 81 -6.21 22.94 1.19
N GLY A 82 -4.90 22.68 1.33
CA GLY A 82 -3.99 22.54 0.20
C GLY A 82 -4.14 21.19 -0.50
N SER A 83 -3.96 21.19 -1.82
CA SER A 83 -3.90 19.97 -2.63
C SER A 83 -2.64 19.93 -3.48
N LEU A 84 -2.10 18.73 -3.69
CA LEU A 84 -0.94 18.48 -4.54
C LEU A 84 -1.35 17.58 -5.71
N SER A 85 -1.26 18.09 -6.94
CA SER A 85 -1.49 17.33 -8.16
C SER A 85 -0.20 16.64 -8.61
N LEU A 86 -0.10 15.31 -8.43
CA LEU A 86 1.12 14.56 -8.74
C LEU A 86 1.44 14.54 -10.25
N THR A 87 0.41 14.62 -11.08
CA THR A 87 0.51 14.67 -12.54
C THR A 87 1.19 15.96 -13.01
N GLU A 88 0.79 17.10 -12.45
CA GLU A 88 1.34 18.41 -12.77
C GLU A 88 2.72 18.64 -12.15
N THR A 89 2.96 18.16 -10.92
CA THR A 89 4.16 18.54 -10.15
C THR A 89 5.33 17.56 -10.24
N ALA A 90 5.08 16.26 -10.43
CA ALA A 90 6.11 15.23 -10.33
C ALA A 90 6.46 14.54 -11.66
N TYR A 91 5.50 14.43 -12.58
CA TYR A 91 5.69 13.65 -13.81
C TYR A 91 5.48 14.41 -15.12
N GLY A 92 4.90 15.62 -15.07
CA GLY A 92 4.61 16.39 -16.27
C GLY A 92 3.63 15.71 -17.24
N PHE A 93 2.81 14.78 -16.74
CA PHE A 93 1.79 14.07 -17.51
C PHE A 93 0.39 14.57 -17.13
N THR A 94 -0.61 14.32 -17.99
CA THR A 94 -2.01 14.64 -17.70
C THR A 94 -2.65 13.63 -16.74
N TYR A 95 -2.15 12.39 -16.70
CA TYR A 95 -2.62 11.29 -15.84
C TYR A 95 -1.47 10.30 -15.58
N LEU A 96 -1.54 9.53 -14.51
CA LEU A 96 -0.61 8.42 -14.24
C LEU A 96 -0.98 7.24 -15.12
N LYS A 97 0.03 6.64 -15.77
CA LYS A 97 -0.14 5.42 -16.56
C LYS A 97 0.82 4.35 -16.05
N PRO A 98 0.50 3.70 -14.91
CA PRO A 98 1.36 2.68 -14.34
C PRO A 98 1.47 1.49 -15.30
N ASP A 99 2.70 1.05 -15.54
CA ASP A 99 2.96 -0.29 -16.04
C ASP A 99 2.79 -1.25 -14.86
N MET A 100 1.60 -1.85 -14.74
CA MET A 100 1.25 -2.66 -13.57
C MET A 100 2.09 -3.94 -13.47
N ASP A 101 2.71 -4.41 -14.55
CA ASP A 101 3.63 -5.54 -14.47
C ASP A 101 4.99 -5.11 -13.94
N ALA A 102 5.49 -3.94 -14.33
CA ALA A 102 6.66 -3.32 -13.72
C ALA A 102 6.43 -3.01 -12.23
N VAL A 103 5.26 -2.44 -11.86
CA VAL A 103 4.88 -2.18 -10.46
C VAL A 103 4.90 -3.46 -9.62
N LYS A 104 4.25 -4.53 -10.09
CA LYS A 104 4.25 -5.83 -9.39
C LYS A 104 5.66 -6.41 -9.28
N SER A 105 6.46 -6.30 -10.35
CA SER A 105 7.87 -6.72 -10.38
C SER A 105 8.68 -6.00 -9.30
N THR A 106 8.56 -4.67 -9.21
CA THR A 106 9.22 -3.84 -8.19
C THR A 106 8.82 -4.25 -6.78
N VAL A 107 7.51 -4.38 -6.50
CA VAL A 107 7.04 -4.78 -5.17
C VAL A 107 7.56 -6.17 -4.81
N LYS A 108 7.43 -7.17 -5.70
CA LYS A 108 7.92 -8.53 -5.44
C LYS A 108 9.41 -8.56 -5.16
N ARG A 109 10.22 -7.85 -5.96
CA ARG A 109 11.69 -7.78 -5.76
C ARG A 109 12.05 -7.15 -4.42
N ALA A 110 11.37 -6.06 -4.03
CA ALA A 110 11.56 -5.43 -2.71
C ALA A 110 11.21 -6.40 -1.56
N LEU A 111 10.08 -7.11 -1.66
CA LEU A 111 9.65 -8.06 -0.63
C LEU A 111 10.58 -9.27 -0.52
N ILE A 112 11.05 -9.82 -1.64
CA ILE A 112 12.03 -10.91 -1.65
C ILE A 112 13.32 -10.45 -0.96
N LYS A 113 13.81 -9.24 -1.28
CA LYS A 113 15.02 -8.69 -0.67
C LYS A 113 14.91 -8.55 0.86
N ILE A 114 13.77 -8.05 1.33
CA ILE A 114 13.45 -7.94 2.75
C ILE A 114 13.36 -9.32 3.40
N LYS A 115 12.69 -10.28 2.74
CA LYS A 115 12.56 -11.66 3.22
C LYS A 115 13.91 -12.36 3.34
N GLU A 116 14.79 -12.22 2.36
CA GLU A 116 16.16 -12.76 2.40
C GLU A 116 16.95 -12.20 3.59
N ARG A 117 16.89 -10.88 3.81
CA ARG A 117 17.58 -10.22 4.92
C ARG A 117 17.01 -10.63 6.28
N SER A 118 15.70 -10.82 6.37
CA SER A 118 15.00 -11.13 7.62
C SER A 118 14.97 -12.63 7.95
N GLY A 119 15.13 -13.50 6.96
CA GLY A 119 15.04 -14.95 7.14
C GLY A 119 13.65 -15.35 7.66
N ASN A 120 13.59 -16.33 8.57
CA ASN A 120 12.33 -16.80 9.16
C ASN A 120 11.93 -16.08 10.46
N ASP A 121 12.68 -15.06 10.88
CA ASP A 121 12.33 -14.25 12.04
C ASP A 121 11.22 -13.26 11.67
N ARG A 122 9.99 -13.55 12.15
CA ARG A 122 8.80 -12.73 11.89
C ARG A 122 8.89 -11.34 12.52
N LYS A 123 9.57 -11.19 13.66
CA LYS A 123 9.75 -9.88 14.30
C LYS A 123 10.70 -9.03 13.46
N LYS A 124 11.83 -9.62 13.04
CA LYS A 124 12.78 -8.95 12.15
C LYS A 124 12.11 -8.56 10.84
N LEU A 125 11.35 -9.47 10.23
CA LEU A 125 10.60 -9.22 9.00
C LEU A 125 9.63 -8.04 9.14
N LEU A 126 8.83 -7.99 10.21
CA LEU A 126 7.91 -6.89 10.46
C LEU A 126 8.65 -5.54 10.58
N LEU A 127 9.74 -5.49 11.35
CA LEU A 127 10.51 -4.25 11.55
C LEU A 127 11.22 -3.81 10.25
N ASP A 128 11.66 -4.75 9.44
CA ASP A 128 12.32 -4.50 8.17
C ASP A 128 11.33 -3.96 7.12
N LEU A 129 10.13 -4.56 7.04
CA LEU A 129 9.01 -4.04 6.26
C LEU A 129 8.68 -2.60 6.69
N TRP A 130 8.55 -2.34 7.99
CA TRP A 130 8.23 -1.01 8.51
C TRP A 130 9.29 0.02 8.18
N ARG A 131 10.57 -0.33 8.34
CA ARG A 131 11.65 0.64 8.21
C ARG A 131 12.11 0.87 6.77
N ASN A 132 12.13 -0.19 5.96
CA ASN A 132 12.90 -0.23 4.71
C ASN A 132 12.06 -0.47 3.46
N LEU A 133 10.81 -0.94 3.55
CA LEU A 133 9.99 -1.21 2.36
C LEU A 133 9.90 -0.01 1.38
N PRO A 134 9.66 1.24 1.82
CA PRO A 134 9.67 2.38 0.91
C PRO A 134 10.98 2.58 0.14
N GLU A 135 12.12 2.34 0.75
CA GLU A 135 13.42 2.53 0.10
C GLU A 135 13.76 1.37 -0.84
N GLU A 136 13.40 0.14 -0.45
CA GLU A 136 13.54 -1.03 -1.33
C GLU A 136 12.69 -0.89 -2.59
N LEU A 137 11.46 -0.35 -2.47
CA LEU A 137 10.61 -0.08 -3.63
C LEU A 137 11.29 0.86 -4.62
N LYS A 138 11.83 1.99 -4.14
CA LYS A 138 12.57 2.97 -4.96
C LYS A 138 13.80 2.37 -5.64
N GLN A 139 14.49 1.46 -4.95
CA GLN A 139 15.69 0.79 -5.48
C GLN A 139 15.37 -0.16 -6.64
N PHE A 140 14.21 -0.83 -6.60
CA PHE A 140 13.82 -1.80 -7.61
C PHE A 140 12.90 -1.24 -8.70
N GLU A 141 12.68 0.07 -8.77
CA GLU A 141 11.94 0.68 -9.87
C GLU A 141 12.66 0.48 -11.20
N GLU A 142 11.87 0.38 -12.26
CA GLU A 142 12.34 0.26 -13.63
C GLU A 142 12.23 1.62 -14.33
N ASP A 143 13.11 1.91 -15.30
CA ASP A 143 13.16 3.24 -15.93
C ASP A 143 11.88 3.61 -16.70
N ASN A 144 11.10 2.62 -17.13
CA ASN A 144 9.81 2.80 -17.79
C ASN A 144 8.71 3.32 -16.85
N PHE A 145 8.81 3.11 -15.53
CA PHE A 145 7.84 3.62 -14.57
C PHE A 145 8.45 3.75 -13.17
N ARG A 146 8.51 4.99 -12.65
CA ARG A 146 9.12 5.30 -11.36
C ARG A 146 8.18 6.17 -10.52
N LEU A 147 7.81 5.68 -9.35
CA LEU A 147 7.05 6.44 -8.34
C LEU A 147 7.98 7.22 -7.40
N GLY A 148 9.19 6.73 -7.14
CA GLY A 148 10.12 7.39 -6.22
C GLY A 148 9.49 7.64 -4.85
N ASN A 149 9.45 8.90 -4.41
CA ASN A 149 8.83 9.25 -3.13
C ASN A 149 7.30 9.14 -3.13
N VAL A 150 6.65 9.06 -4.31
CA VAL A 150 5.19 8.91 -4.41
C VAL A 150 4.70 7.59 -3.83
N TRP A 151 5.54 6.55 -3.72
CA TRP A 151 5.20 5.32 -2.99
C TRP A 151 4.63 5.61 -1.59
N ASN A 152 5.25 6.54 -0.86
CA ASN A 152 4.82 6.90 0.50
C ASN A 152 3.56 7.78 0.54
N LEU A 153 3.08 8.23 -0.63
CA LEU A 153 2.00 9.20 -0.74
C LEU A 153 0.77 8.62 -1.46
N LEU A 154 0.85 7.40 -2.00
CA LEU A 154 -0.30 6.72 -2.59
C LEU A 154 -1.42 6.64 -1.55
N PRO A 155 -2.64 7.12 -1.84
CA PRO A 155 -3.67 7.28 -0.82
C PRO A 155 -4.33 5.95 -0.47
N ALA A 156 -4.62 5.69 0.80
CA ALA A 156 -5.38 4.48 1.17
C ALA A 156 -6.81 4.50 0.62
N GLU A 157 -7.40 5.70 0.56
CA GLU A 157 -8.74 5.97 0.09
C GLU A 157 -8.68 7.06 -1.00
N THR A 158 -8.93 6.69 -2.25
CA THR A 158 -8.78 7.60 -3.40
C THR A 158 -9.81 8.73 -3.40
N ARG A 159 -10.95 8.55 -2.71
CA ARG A 159 -12.00 9.59 -2.55
C ARG A 159 -11.63 10.66 -1.52
N ILE A 160 -10.78 10.34 -0.55
CA ILE A 160 -10.24 11.30 0.43
C ILE A 160 -8.73 11.05 0.57
N PRO A 161 -7.92 11.51 -0.40
CA PRO A 161 -6.52 11.15 -0.49
C PRO A 161 -5.64 11.98 0.47
N HIS A 162 -5.92 11.88 1.77
CA HIS A 162 -5.30 12.68 2.84
C HIS A 162 -4.29 11.91 3.70
N HIS A 163 -4.33 10.58 3.66
CA HIS A 163 -3.37 9.70 4.31
C HIS A 163 -2.95 8.59 3.35
N SER A 164 -1.75 8.05 3.55
CA SER A 164 -1.20 7.06 2.64
C SER A 164 -1.75 5.67 2.90
N VAL A 165 -1.69 4.81 1.89
CA VAL A 165 -1.96 3.37 2.02
C VAL A 165 -1.02 2.71 3.03
N PHE A 166 0.21 3.22 3.17
CA PHE A 166 1.13 2.79 4.22
C PHE A 166 0.57 3.11 5.62
N ASP A 167 0.04 4.31 5.84
CA ASP A 167 -0.52 4.70 7.14
C ASP A 167 -1.69 3.77 7.53
N HIS A 168 -2.62 3.55 6.59
CA HIS A 168 -3.75 2.65 6.79
C HIS A 168 -3.29 1.22 7.09
N CYS A 169 -2.40 0.66 6.26
CA CYS A 169 -1.88 -0.70 6.46
C CYS A 169 -1.13 -0.85 7.79
N TRP A 170 -0.36 0.16 8.21
CA TRP A 170 0.32 0.14 9.50
C TRP A 170 -0.63 0.31 10.68
N LEU A 171 -1.70 1.10 10.55
CA LEU A 171 -2.73 1.21 11.57
C LEU A 171 -3.48 -0.12 11.72
N THR A 172 -3.90 -0.74 10.62
CA THR A 172 -4.52 -2.07 10.60
C THR A 172 -3.59 -3.11 11.25
N ALA A 173 -2.29 -3.07 10.93
CA ALA A 173 -1.30 -3.93 11.58
C ALA A 173 -1.06 -3.60 13.06
N ALA A 174 -1.23 -2.34 13.49
CA ALA A 174 -1.08 -1.94 14.89
C ALA A 174 -2.23 -2.47 15.76
N VAL A 175 -3.45 -2.42 15.23
CA VAL A 175 -4.70 -2.84 15.89
C VAL A 175 -4.89 -4.36 15.91
N ALA A 176 -4.33 -5.08 14.93
CA ALA A 176 -4.29 -6.55 14.91
C ALA A 176 -3.35 -7.17 15.97
#